data_AF-A0A2E7U0P8-F1
#
_entry.id   AF-A0A2E7U0P8-F1
#
_cell.length_a   1.000
_cell.length_b   1.000
_cell.length_c   1.000
_cell.angle_alpha   90.00
_cell.angle_beta   90.00
_cell.angle_gamma   90.00
#
_symmetry.space_group_name_H-M   'P 1'
#
loop_
_entity.id
_entity.type
_entity.pdbx_description
1 polymer ?
#
loop_
_entity_poly.entity_id
_entity_poly.type
_entity_poly.pdbx_seq_one_letter_code
_entity_poly.pdbx_strand_id
1 'polypeptide(L)' 'MLKALKRHVCGDWGELDEEDRLTNNDALREGERLISAYSIKGVSPDRDLKFWVITEWDRSVTTVLLPSDY' A
#
# COMPACT_ATOMS: atom_id res chain seq x y z
N MET A 1 -1.28 -11.48 2.01
CA MET A 1 -0.14 -10.64 2.43
C MET A 1 1.02 -10.68 1.43
N LEU A 2 1.67 -11.82 1.16
CA LEU A 2 2.79 -11.92 0.19
C LEU A 2 2.49 -11.37 -1.22
N LYS A 3 1.27 -11.53 -1.73
CA LYS A 3 0.86 -10.96 -3.04
C LYS A 3 0.84 -9.43 -3.05
N ALA A 4 0.43 -8.80 -1.95
CA ALA A 4 0.34 -7.35 -1.85
C ALA A 4 1.74 -6.71 -1.79
N LEU A 5 2.67 -7.31 -1.04
CA LEU A 5 4.07 -6.85 -1.00
C LEU A 5 4.74 -6.95 -2.38
N LYS A 6 4.51 -8.04 -3.13
CA LYS A 6 5.03 -8.14 -4.50
C LYS A 6 4.50 -7.03 -5.41
N ARG A 7 3.20 -6.72 -5.32
CA ARG A 7 2.59 -5.63 -6.08
C ARG A 7 3.22 -4.28 -5.72
N HIS A 8 3.37 -4.01 -4.43
CA HIS A 8 3.99 -2.79 -3.92
C HIS A 8 5.41 -2.59 -4.46
N VAL A 9 6.24 -3.63 -4.39
CA VAL A 9 7.62 -3.59 -4.92
C VAL A 9 7.65 -3.39 -6.44
N CYS A 10 6.66 -3.89 -7.16
CA CYS A 10 6.54 -3.70 -8.61
C CYS A 10 5.94 -2.34 -9.02
N GLY A 11 5.65 -1.44 -8.09
CA GLY A 11 5.01 -0.15 -8.38
C GLY A 11 3.51 -0.26 -8.67
N ASP A 12 2.88 -1.39 -8.35
CA ASP A 12 1.43 -1.53 -8.41
C ASP A 12 0.84 -1.05 -7.09
N TRP A 13 0.44 0.23 -7.07
CA TRP A 13 -0.07 0.94 -5.91
C TRP A 13 -1.51 0.53 -5.50
N GLY A 14 -2.14 -0.35 -6.27
CA GLY A 14 -3.45 -0.91 -5.96
C GLY A 14 -4.58 0.10 -6.08
N GLU A 15 -5.36 0.23 -5.01
CA GLU A 15 -6.62 0.98 -4.94
C GLU A 15 -6.42 2.46 -4.56
N LEU A 16 -5.21 3.01 -4.73
CA LEU A 16 -4.97 4.45 -4.68
C LEU A 16 -5.60 5.16 -5.88
N ASP A 17 -6.00 6.40 -5.69
CA ASP A 17 -6.40 7.28 -6.78
C ASP A 17 -5.19 7.75 -7.61
N GLU A 18 -5.44 8.52 -8.67
CA GLU A 18 -4.37 8.94 -9.57
C GLU A 18 -3.38 9.91 -8.92
N GLU A 19 -3.85 10.78 -8.03
CA GLU A 19 -3.01 11.76 -7.35
C GLU A 19 -2.02 11.05 -6.42
N ASP A 20 -2.50 10.13 -5.59
CA ASP A 20 -1.68 9.32 -4.69
C ASP A 20 -0.67 8.45 -5.46
N ARG A 21 -1.07 7.94 -6.64
CA ARG A 21 -0.16 7.18 -7.52
C ARG A 21 0.95 8.06 -8.07
N LEU A 22 0.64 9.29 -8.47
CA LEU A 22 1.63 10.27 -8.92
C LEU A 22 2.58 10.63 -7.78
N THR A 23 2.06 10.87 -6.58
CA THR A 23 2.88 11.10 -5.38
C THR A 23 3.86 9.96 -5.14
N ASN A 24 3.43 8.69 -5.24
CA ASN A 24 4.37 7.57 -5.14
C ASN A 24 5.45 7.56 -6.23
N ASN A 25 5.09 7.92 -7.47
CA ASN A 25 6.04 7.95 -8.58
C ASN A 25 7.09 9.05 -8.40
N ASP A 26 6.72 10.18 -7.81
CA ASP A 26 7.65 11.25 -7.47
C ASP A 26 8.48 10.87 -6.24
N ALA A 27 7.87 10.25 -5.22
CA ALA A 27 8.54 9.69 -4.04
C ALA A 27 9.59 8.62 -4.39
N LEU A 28 9.42 7.87 -5.49
CA LEU A 28 10.44 6.96 -6.00
C LEU A 28 11.72 7.68 -6.45
N ARG A 29 11.61 8.93 -6.93
CA ARG A 29 12.75 9.75 -7.36
C ARG A 29 13.31 10.59 -6.23
N GLU A 30 12.44 11.13 -5.40
CA GLU A 30 12.78 12.10 -4.35
C GLU A 30 13.18 11.42 -3.03
N GLY A 31 12.95 10.10 -2.92
CA GLY A 31 13.30 9.34 -1.72
C GLY A 31 12.32 9.56 -0.58
N GLU A 32 11.04 9.80 -0.88
CA GLU A 32 9.98 9.92 0.13
C GLU A 32 9.29 8.58 0.39
N ARG A 33 8.43 8.51 1.40
CA ARG A 33 7.67 7.29 1.74
C ARG A 33 6.77 6.84 0.60
N LEU A 34 6.53 5.53 0.50
CA LEU A 34 5.62 4.92 -0.47
C LEU A 34 4.41 4.35 0.25
N ILE A 35 3.24 4.48 -0.37
CA ILE A 35 2.00 3.93 0.16
C ILE A 35 1.34 3.04 -0.89
N SER A 36 0.64 1.99 -0.49
CA SER A 36 -0.26 1.26 -1.38
C SER A 36 -1.49 0.81 -0.62
N ALA A 37 -2.62 0.75 -1.31
CA ALA A 37 -3.87 0.29 -0.74
C ALA A 37 -4.35 -0.97 -1.46
N TYR A 38 -4.77 -1.97 -0.70
CA TYR A 38 -5.32 -3.20 -1.27
C TYR A 38 -6.50 -3.70 -0.45
N SER A 39 -7.36 -4.49 -1.09
CA SER A 39 -8.45 -5.19 -0.43
C SER A 39 -8.30 -6.71 -0.56
N ILE A 40 -8.52 -7.42 0.56
CA ILE A 40 -8.75 -8.87 0.54
C ILE A 40 -10.24 -9.09 0.45
N LYS A 41 -10.68 -9.72 -0.64
CA LYS A 41 -12.10 -10.05 -0.84
C LYS A 41 -12.51 -11.23 0.02
N GLY A 42 -13.73 -11.19 0.56
CA GLY A 42 -14.35 -12.33 1.25
C GLY A 42 -13.67 -12.74 2.55
N VAL A 43 -13.10 -11.78 3.29
CA VAL A 43 -12.57 -12.05 4.65
C VAL A 43 -13.70 -12.42 5.61
N SER A 44 -14.92 -11.96 5.31
CA SER A 44 -16.16 -12.43 5.91
C SER A 44 -17.27 -12.45 4.84
N PRO A 45 -18.43 -13.09 5.09
CA PRO A 45 -19.50 -13.23 4.11
C PRO A 45 -20.00 -11.92 3.48
N ASP A 46 -19.85 -10.80 4.19
CA ASP A 46 -20.39 -9.49 3.82
C ASP A 46 -19.34 -8.36 3.78
N ARG A 47 -18.06 -8.66 4.05
CA ARG A 47 -17.02 -7.63 4.13
C ARG A 47 -15.67 -8.04 3.56
N ASP A 48 -15.11 -7.12 2.79
CA ASP A 48 -13.72 -7.10 2.36
C ASP A 48 -12.85 -6.39 3.39
N LEU A 49 -11.60 -6.83 3.55
CA LEU A 49 -10.63 -6.16 4.39
C LEU A 49 -9.72 -5.27 3.55
N LYS A 50 -9.92 -3.95 3.61
CA LYS A 50 -8.96 -2.98 3.12
C LYS A 50 -7.76 -2.92 4.06
N PHE A 51 -6.57 -2.70 3.53
CA PHE A 51 -5.34 -2.47 4.29
C PHE A 51 -4.34 -1.66 3.47
N TRP A 52 -3.34 -1.10 4.15
CA TRP A 52 -2.28 -0.31 3.53
C TRP A 52 -0.92 -0.97 3.72
N VAL A 53 -0.06 -0.81 2.73
CA VAL A 53 1.36 -1.14 2.80
C VAL A 53 2.13 0.17 2.70
N ILE A 54 2.90 0.50 3.73
CA ILE A 54 3.68 1.74 3.81
C ILE A 54 5.14 1.38 3.92
N THR A 55 5.97 1.93 3.03
CA THR A 55 7.42 1.81 3.11
C THR A 55 8.01 3.20 3.41
N GLU A 56 8.80 3.30 4.47
CA GLU A 56 9.40 4.57 4.89
C GLU A 56 10.36 5.15 3.84
N TRP A 57 10.64 6.44 3.96
CA TRP A 57 11.42 7.22 3.00
C TRP A 57 12.82 6.62 2.74
N ASP A 58 13.45 6.05 3.78
CA ASP A 58 14.75 5.38 3.72
C ASP A 58 14.66 3.88 3.32
N ARG A 59 13.46 3.39 3.04
CA ARG A 59 13.14 1.99 2.70
C ARG A 59 13.54 0.98 3.78
N SER A 60 13.83 1.43 5.01
CA SER A 60 14.29 0.55 6.09
C SER A 60 13.17 -0.29 6.71
N VAL A 61 11.94 0.23 6.66
CA VAL A 61 10.76 -0.40 7.26
C VAL A 61 9.61 -0.41 6.27
N THR A 62 8.93 -1.56 6.19
CA THR A 62 7.64 -1.70 5.53
C THR A 62 6.60 -2.17 6.55
N THR A 63 5.58 -1.35 6.76
CA THR A 63 4.48 -1.61 7.70
C THR A 63 3.22 -1.98 6.93
N VAL A 64 2.50 -2.99 7.41
CA VAL A 64 1.14 -3.28 6.94
C VAL A 64 0.15 -2.78 7.98
N LEU A 65 -0.72 -1.85 7.60
CA LEU A 65 -1.72 -1.24 8.48
C LEU A 65 -3.12 -1.72 8.11
N LEU A 66 -3.87 -2.17 9.11
CA LEU A 66 -5.29 -2.48 9.02
C LEU A 66 -6.12 -1.26 9.46
N PRO A 67 -7.39 -1.14 9.02
CA PRO A 67 -8.30 -0.09 9.47
C PRO A 67 -8.52 -0.08 10.98
N SER A 68 -8.34 -1.22 11.66
CA SER A 68 -8.44 -1.37 13.11
C SER A 68 -7.19 -0.94 13.88
N ASP A 69 -6.09 -0.63 13.19
CA ASP A 69 -4.84 -0.18 13.83
C ASP A 69 -4.83 1.36 14.06
N TYR A 70 -5.92 2.04 13.67
CA TYR A 70 -6.26 3.42 14.02
C TYR A 70 -7.21 3.44 15.22
#